data_AF-A0A3N1GIH3-F1
#
_entry.id   AF-A0A3N1GIH3-F1
#
_cell.length_a   1.000
_cell.length_b   1.000
_cell.length_c   1.000
_cell.angle_alpha   90.00
_cell.angle_beta   90.00
_cell.angle_gamma   90.00
#
_symmetry.space_group_name_H-M   'P 1'
#
loop_
_entity.id
_entity.type
_entity.pdbx_description
1 polymer ?
#
loop_
_entity_poly.entity_id
_entity_poly.type
_entity_poly.pdbx_seq_one_letter_code
_entity_poly.pdbx_strand_id
1 'polypeptide(L)'
;MRVLLLVTAFNGLSQRVWCALREAGHDVGVLLSTSPQDMIDGVRAAQPELILCPYLKDRVPAEVWQHWRTVILHPGPVGDRGPSSLDWAITEGASAWGVTALQAVEEMDAGPIWATRTFPMPAAPRKSSLYNGPVADASLECAFEVIAKAADPAFRPTAATEMTVEVQGARPRPAMTQADRAFDWSAPTEHIIRRIRAADGAPGVRTELAGLDVFAYDAHTGLARGVRPGTLVARRQGAVLVGTGDGSVWLGHLRDASRPGCFKLPATTLLGRRLRTVPQSPLPAGIEPEAPSYRQIRYRRTGSIGWLAFDFYNGAMSAGHCRRLLAAFQHAAQQDTRVLVLRGGTDAFSHGIHLNVVEAAADPAASAWANIKAINAVCTALIRCTRQVVVAAYAGSAGAGGAILGLGADVVAARDGVVLNPYYDMGLYGSELHTYTLPRRVGAETAQRLIDAKLPVSTQEAASLGLVDEVGPRHPEAYAEWLTALALRHADPRTAGRRRAAKAKRLAGERVPLDVYESRELAEMSSDIFGDRSGFAAARRAFVGKARVATPERLLLTAPAPQNAARPRQLGRTRNSTPAAEQPPRLRSATPMSA
;
A
#
# COMPACT_ATOMS: atom_id res chain seq x y z
N MET A 1 -4.23 25.54 9.39
CA MET A 1 -5.50 25.32 8.69
C MET A 1 -6.09 23.99 9.12
N ARG A 2 -7.41 23.96 9.24
CA ARG A 2 -8.24 22.78 9.47
C ARG A 2 -8.71 22.23 8.14
N VAL A 3 -8.19 21.06 7.77
CA VAL A 3 -8.41 20.45 6.45
C VAL A 3 -9.18 19.14 6.64
N LEU A 4 -10.28 19.00 5.93
CA LEU A 4 -11.02 17.74 5.86
C LEU A 4 -10.71 17.03 4.54
N LEU A 5 -10.17 15.82 4.63
CA LEU A 5 -10.02 14.94 3.47
C LEU A 5 -11.34 14.18 3.25
N LEU A 6 -12.09 14.55 2.22
CA LEU A 6 -13.31 13.84 1.84
C LEU A 6 -12.98 12.79 0.78
N VAL A 7 -13.08 11.50 1.15
CA VAL A 7 -12.53 10.40 0.33
C VAL A 7 -13.45 9.19 0.26
N THR A 8 -13.45 8.48 -0.85
CA THR A 8 -14.19 7.20 -0.96
C THR A 8 -13.51 6.08 -0.18
N ALA A 9 -12.19 6.13 -0.04
CA ALA A 9 -11.44 5.26 0.85
C ALA A 9 -10.19 5.98 1.31
N PHE A 10 -9.74 5.69 2.54
CA PHE A 10 -8.45 6.16 3.04
C PHE A 10 -7.30 5.36 2.43
N ASN A 11 -7.15 5.48 1.10
CA ASN A 11 -6.21 4.75 0.26
C ASN A 11 -4.79 5.33 0.34
N GLY A 12 -3.84 4.74 -0.41
CA GLY A 12 -2.44 5.17 -0.40
C GLY A 12 -2.25 6.67 -0.69
N LEU A 13 -2.94 7.25 -1.67
CA LEU A 13 -2.87 8.69 -1.94
C LEU A 13 -3.42 9.52 -0.78
N SER A 14 -4.59 9.16 -0.27
CA SER A 14 -5.22 9.87 0.85
C SER A 14 -4.36 9.84 2.12
N GLN A 15 -3.73 8.70 2.41
CA GLN A 15 -2.78 8.55 3.52
C GLN A 15 -1.54 9.41 3.34
N ARG A 16 -0.96 9.45 2.12
CA ARG A 16 0.20 10.30 1.82
C ARG A 16 -0.10 11.78 2.03
N VAL A 17 -1.24 12.26 1.52
CA VAL A 17 -1.70 13.64 1.72
C VAL A 17 -1.94 13.91 3.21
N TRP A 18 -2.59 12.98 3.92
CA TRP A 18 -2.85 13.12 5.35
C TRP A 18 -1.57 13.24 6.17
N CYS A 19 -0.59 12.36 5.98
CA CYS A 19 0.69 12.42 6.70
C CYS A 19 1.42 13.73 6.40
N ALA A 20 1.59 14.06 5.12
CA ALA A 20 2.37 15.22 4.69
C ALA A 20 1.78 16.56 5.17
N LEU A 21 0.45 16.71 5.16
CA LEU A 21 -0.19 17.92 5.66
C LEU A 21 -0.11 18.04 7.19
N ARG A 22 -0.17 16.92 7.93
CA ARG A 22 0.01 16.94 9.39
C ARG A 22 1.43 17.26 9.79
N GLU A 23 2.41 16.72 9.08
CA GLU A 23 3.83 17.05 9.26
C GLU A 23 4.11 18.53 8.99
N ALA A 24 3.37 19.15 8.06
CA ALA A 24 3.41 20.59 7.82
C ALA A 24 2.65 21.43 8.88
N GLY A 25 2.13 20.80 9.94
CA GLY A 25 1.47 21.49 11.05
C GLY A 25 0.00 21.83 10.83
N HIS A 26 -0.67 21.20 9.86
CA HIS A 26 -2.11 21.35 9.66
C HIS A 26 -2.91 20.37 10.53
N ASP A 27 -4.12 20.79 10.91
CA ASP A 27 -5.09 19.93 11.59
C ASP A 27 -5.91 19.20 10.52
N VAL A 28 -5.65 17.91 10.34
CA VAL A 28 -6.19 17.13 9.21
C VAL A 28 -6.97 15.93 9.72
N GLY A 29 -8.24 15.88 9.34
CA GLY A 29 -9.09 14.71 9.51
C GLY A 29 -9.58 14.17 8.18
N VAL A 30 -10.28 13.05 8.23
CA VAL A 30 -10.81 12.32 7.08
C VAL A 30 -12.29 12.10 7.29
N LEU A 31 -13.05 12.16 6.20
CA LEU A 31 -14.43 11.73 6.12
C LEU A 31 -14.58 10.77 4.93
N LEU A 32 -15.08 9.56 5.20
CA LEU A 32 -15.39 8.58 4.17
C LEU A 32 -16.71 8.92 3.48
N SER A 33 -16.75 8.86 2.15
CA SER A 33 -17.96 9.08 1.36
C SER A 33 -18.88 7.84 1.42
N THR A 34 -19.74 7.78 2.43
CA THR A 34 -20.70 6.68 2.61
C THR A 34 -22.03 6.97 1.91
N SER A 35 -22.65 8.11 2.20
CA SER A 35 -23.87 8.61 1.57
C SER A 35 -23.86 10.14 1.44
N PRO A 36 -24.70 10.76 0.60
CA PRO A 36 -24.83 12.22 0.53
C PRO A 36 -25.13 12.87 1.88
N GLN A 37 -26.02 12.28 2.68
CA GLN A 37 -26.39 12.81 3.99
C GLN A 37 -25.23 12.73 4.97
N ASP A 38 -24.53 11.59 5.03
CA ASP A 38 -23.36 11.43 5.92
C ASP A 38 -22.24 12.42 5.55
N MET A 39 -22.07 12.73 4.27
CA MET A 39 -21.10 13.74 3.83
C MET A 39 -21.48 15.14 4.35
N ILE A 40 -22.76 15.52 4.23
CA ILE A 40 -23.26 16.81 4.73
C ILE A 40 -23.06 16.91 6.24
N ASP A 41 -23.52 15.90 6.98
CA ASP A 41 -23.49 15.92 8.45
C ASP A 41 -22.06 15.84 8.98
N GLY A 42 -21.20 15.02 8.36
CA GLY A 42 -19.79 14.93 8.71
C GLY A 42 -19.03 16.23 8.46
N VAL A 43 -19.28 16.91 7.33
CA VAL A 43 -18.67 18.23 7.04
C VAL A 43 -19.15 19.28 8.03
N ARG A 44 -20.46 19.35 8.30
CA ARG A 44 -21.04 20.27 9.29
C ARG A 44 -20.45 20.05 10.67
N ALA A 45 -20.26 18.81 11.10
CA ALA A 45 -19.65 18.49 12.39
C ALA A 45 -18.16 18.88 12.44
N ALA A 46 -17.43 18.66 11.35
CA ALA A 46 -15.99 18.92 11.26
C ALA A 46 -15.62 20.41 11.22
N GLN A 47 -16.50 21.27 10.68
CA GLN A 47 -16.26 22.71 10.46
C GLN A 47 -14.88 22.99 9.82
N PRO A 48 -14.58 22.45 8.62
CA PRO A 48 -13.28 22.64 7.98
C PRO A 48 -13.12 24.03 7.36
N GLU A 49 -11.88 24.52 7.31
CA GLU A 49 -11.53 25.73 6.54
C GLU A 49 -11.37 25.45 5.03
N LEU A 50 -11.10 24.18 4.72
CA LEU A 50 -10.94 23.64 3.37
C LEU A 50 -11.28 22.14 3.35
N ILE A 51 -12.00 21.73 2.31
CA ILE A 51 -12.20 20.32 1.97
C ILE A 51 -11.29 19.99 0.78
N LEU A 52 -10.51 18.92 0.92
CA LEU A 52 -9.68 18.39 -0.15
C LEU A 52 -10.12 16.96 -0.47
N CYS A 53 -10.38 16.67 -1.74
CA CYS A 53 -10.84 15.36 -2.20
C CYS A 53 -9.72 14.68 -3.02
N PRO A 54 -8.74 14.02 -2.37
CA PRO A 54 -7.64 13.35 -3.07
C PRO A 54 -8.08 12.07 -3.80
N TYR A 55 -9.17 11.44 -3.37
CA TYR A 55 -9.73 10.26 -4.01
C TYR A 55 -11.22 10.16 -3.71
N LEU A 56 -12.05 10.54 -4.68
CA LEU A 56 -13.50 10.53 -4.52
C LEU A 56 -14.17 9.99 -5.79
N LYS A 57 -15.09 9.05 -5.61
CA LYS A 57 -15.94 8.49 -6.68
C LYS A 57 -17.36 9.04 -6.66
N ASP A 58 -17.82 9.44 -5.47
CA ASP A 58 -19.15 9.97 -5.28
C ASP A 58 -19.16 11.47 -5.58
N ARG A 59 -20.29 11.98 -6.05
CA ARG A 59 -20.46 13.42 -6.24
C ARG A 59 -20.54 14.10 -4.87
N VAL A 60 -19.81 15.20 -4.70
CA VAL A 60 -19.94 16.04 -3.49
C VAL A 60 -21.32 16.72 -3.51
N PRO A 61 -22.12 16.66 -2.45
CA PRO A 61 -23.43 17.32 -2.40
C PRO A 61 -23.31 18.83 -2.59
N ALA A 62 -24.27 19.43 -3.30
CA ALA A 62 -24.32 20.88 -3.54
C ALA A 62 -24.20 21.70 -2.27
N GLU A 63 -24.90 21.26 -1.23
CA GLU A 63 -24.84 21.88 0.09
C GLU A 63 -23.42 21.93 0.67
N VAL A 64 -22.55 20.95 0.38
CA VAL A 64 -21.18 20.95 0.87
C VAL A 64 -20.34 21.95 0.09
N TRP A 65 -20.25 21.82 -1.24
CA TRP A 65 -19.32 22.65 -2.01
C TRP A 65 -19.77 24.10 -2.21
N GLN A 66 -21.05 24.41 -1.99
CA GLN A 66 -21.56 25.78 -1.99
C GLN A 66 -21.23 26.55 -0.70
N HIS A 67 -21.06 25.85 0.44
CA HIS A 67 -20.82 26.48 1.74
C HIS A 67 -19.36 26.33 2.22
N TRP A 68 -18.65 25.27 1.80
CA TRP A 68 -17.25 25.03 2.14
C TRP A 68 -16.40 24.97 0.88
N ARG A 69 -15.27 25.69 0.89
CA ARG A 69 -14.27 25.62 -0.19
C ARG A 69 -13.85 24.16 -0.36
N THR A 70 -14.17 23.59 -1.52
CA THR A 70 -13.97 22.17 -1.82
C THR A 70 -13.13 22.03 -3.07
N VAL A 71 -11.98 21.38 -2.96
CA VAL A 71 -11.04 21.17 -4.06
C VAL A 71 -10.87 19.68 -4.32
N ILE A 72 -11.02 19.26 -5.57
CA ILE A 72 -10.92 17.88 -6.04
C ILE A 72 -9.58 17.70 -6.76
N LEU A 73 -8.85 16.64 -6.43
CA LEU A 73 -7.66 16.25 -7.18
C LEU A 73 -8.05 15.30 -8.30
N HIS A 74 -8.11 15.83 -9.52
CA HIS A 74 -8.41 15.10 -10.73
C HIS A 74 -7.13 14.48 -11.31
N PRO A 75 -7.07 13.15 -11.57
CA PRO A 75 -5.91 12.49 -12.16
C PRO A 75 -5.83 12.70 -13.68
N GLY A 76 -5.99 13.95 -14.12
CA GLY A 76 -5.90 14.40 -15.50
C GLY A 76 -5.29 15.81 -15.60
N PRO A 77 -4.57 16.11 -16.69
CA PRO A 77 -4.05 17.45 -16.94
C PRO A 77 -5.16 18.44 -17.27
N VAL A 78 -4.81 19.72 -17.35
CA VAL A 78 -5.73 20.78 -17.82
C VAL A 78 -6.38 20.37 -19.15
N GLY A 79 -7.70 20.54 -19.24
CA GLY A 79 -8.50 20.17 -20.41
C GLY A 79 -9.07 18.74 -20.38
N ASP A 80 -8.49 17.83 -19.58
CA ASP A 80 -9.06 16.51 -19.36
C ASP A 80 -10.22 16.54 -18.35
N ARG A 81 -11.31 15.82 -18.66
CA ARG A 81 -12.46 15.66 -17.76
C ARG A 81 -13.02 14.25 -17.83
N GLY A 82 -13.57 13.76 -16.73
CA GLY A 82 -14.34 12.52 -16.67
C GLY A 82 -13.69 11.41 -15.85
N PRO A 83 -14.45 10.34 -15.55
CA PRO A 83 -14.09 9.39 -14.48
C PRO A 83 -13.07 8.30 -14.90
N SER A 84 -12.54 8.35 -16.12
CA SER A 84 -11.66 7.31 -16.70
C SER A 84 -10.38 7.88 -17.32
N SER A 85 -9.91 9.03 -16.83
CA SER A 85 -8.73 9.75 -17.33
C SER A 85 -7.50 8.88 -17.56
N LEU A 86 -7.07 8.13 -16.54
CA LEU A 86 -5.89 7.26 -16.64
C LEU A 86 -6.11 6.06 -17.57
N ASP A 87 -7.34 5.54 -17.64
CA ASP A 87 -7.68 4.45 -18.56
C ASP A 87 -7.51 4.91 -20.02
N TRP A 88 -8.02 6.10 -20.34
CA TRP A 88 -7.86 6.71 -21.66
C TRP A 88 -6.41 7.05 -21.97
N ALA A 89 -5.69 7.68 -21.04
CA ALA A 89 -4.28 8.04 -21.23
C ALA A 89 -3.40 6.83 -21.57
N ILE A 90 -3.58 5.71 -20.86
CA ILE A 90 -2.83 4.47 -21.13
C ILE A 90 -3.29 3.82 -22.44
N THR A 91 -4.59 3.79 -22.72
CA THR A 91 -5.13 3.16 -23.93
C THR A 91 -4.70 3.90 -25.20
N GLU A 92 -4.74 5.24 -25.16
CA GLU A 92 -4.35 6.13 -26.27
C GLU A 92 -2.82 6.24 -26.43
N GLY A 93 -2.03 5.73 -25.48
CA GLY A 93 -0.57 5.78 -25.53
C GLY A 93 0.00 7.17 -25.35
N ALA A 94 -0.59 7.97 -24.44
CA ALA A 94 -0.11 9.31 -24.14
C ALA A 94 1.37 9.30 -23.71
N SER A 95 2.17 10.26 -24.18
CA SER A 95 3.58 10.41 -23.82
C SER A 95 3.80 11.23 -22.55
N ALA A 96 2.85 12.08 -22.20
CA ALA A 96 2.80 12.87 -20.97
C ALA A 96 1.37 12.87 -20.42
N TRP A 97 1.25 13.09 -19.12
CA TRP A 97 -0.03 13.23 -18.43
C TRP A 97 0.08 14.25 -17.29
N GLY A 98 -0.94 14.35 -16.43
CA GLY A 98 -0.90 15.28 -15.32
C GLY A 98 -2.01 15.09 -14.30
N VAL A 99 -2.02 15.99 -13.32
CA VAL A 99 -3.02 16.12 -12.26
C VAL A 99 -3.48 17.58 -12.20
N THR A 100 -4.77 17.78 -11.93
CA THR A 100 -5.36 19.11 -11.77
C THR A 100 -6.13 19.16 -10.46
N ALA A 101 -5.83 20.16 -9.62
CA ALA A 101 -6.65 20.51 -8.47
C ALA A 101 -7.72 21.50 -8.90
N LEU A 102 -8.99 21.10 -8.89
CA LEU A 102 -10.11 21.87 -9.39
C LEU A 102 -11.14 22.12 -8.29
N GLN A 103 -11.75 23.31 -8.30
CA GLN A 103 -12.83 23.62 -7.37
C GLN A 103 -14.08 22.82 -7.73
N ALA A 104 -14.78 22.29 -6.73
CA ALA A 104 -16.05 21.63 -6.96
C ALA A 104 -17.11 22.64 -7.45
N VAL A 105 -17.79 22.30 -8.53
CA VAL A 105 -18.92 23.03 -9.15
C VAL A 105 -19.98 22.02 -9.59
N GLU A 106 -21.09 22.50 -10.16
CA GLU A 106 -22.18 21.62 -10.60
C GLU A 106 -21.72 20.64 -11.70
N GLU A 107 -21.03 21.15 -12.72
CA GLU A 107 -20.51 20.34 -13.83
C GLU A 107 -19.22 19.59 -13.42
N MET A 108 -19.16 18.29 -13.77
CA MET A 108 -18.04 17.40 -13.42
C MET A 108 -16.72 17.89 -14.02
N ASP A 109 -15.70 18.00 -13.18
CA ASP A 109 -14.32 18.40 -13.53
C ASP A 109 -14.22 19.71 -14.33
N ALA A 110 -15.20 20.60 -14.17
CA ALA A 110 -15.30 21.85 -14.94
C ALA A 110 -14.92 23.10 -14.12
N GLY A 111 -14.67 22.94 -12.82
CA GLY A 111 -14.46 24.07 -11.95
C GLY A 111 -13.13 24.79 -12.16
N PRO A 112 -13.00 26.03 -11.63
CA PRO A 112 -11.75 26.78 -11.65
C PRO A 112 -10.56 25.98 -11.08
N ILE A 113 -9.40 26.17 -11.69
CA ILE A 113 -8.17 25.44 -11.38
C ILE A 113 -7.37 26.17 -10.30
N TRP A 114 -7.03 25.41 -9.26
CA TRP A 114 -6.18 25.86 -8.16
C TRP A 114 -4.72 25.58 -8.40
N ALA A 115 -4.39 24.39 -8.92
CA ALA A 115 -3.02 23.96 -9.20
C ALA A 115 -3.02 22.86 -10.27
N THR A 116 -1.93 22.71 -11.00
CA THR A 116 -1.74 21.60 -11.94
C THR A 116 -0.28 21.18 -11.99
N ARG A 117 -0.04 19.91 -12.32
CA ARG A 117 1.30 19.33 -12.55
C ARG A 117 1.24 18.38 -13.72
N THR A 118 2.24 18.42 -14.58
CA THR A 118 2.44 17.50 -15.69
C THR A 118 3.64 16.59 -15.42
N PHE A 119 3.64 15.40 -16.00
CA PHE A 119 4.74 14.44 -15.89
C PHE A 119 4.83 13.54 -17.14
N PRO A 120 6.03 13.04 -17.48
CA PRO A 120 6.19 12.06 -18.55
C PRO A 120 5.51 10.73 -18.17
N MET A 121 4.86 10.09 -19.14
CA MET A 121 4.28 8.77 -18.93
C MET A 121 5.39 7.71 -18.84
N PRO A 122 5.37 6.80 -17.86
CA PRO A 122 6.31 5.69 -17.81
C PRO A 122 6.21 4.82 -19.07
N ALA A 123 7.31 4.21 -19.51
CA ALA A 123 7.36 3.43 -20.75
C ALA A 123 6.36 2.25 -20.82
N ALA A 124 6.01 1.65 -19.68
CA ALA A 124 5.10 0.52 -19.58
C ALA A 124 4.09 0.74 -18.44
N PRO A 125 3.19 1.74 -18.56
CA PRO A 125 2.39 2.19 -17.44
C PRO A 125 1.28 1.17 -17.13
N ARG A 126 1.24 0.71 -15.89
CA ARG A 126 0.10 0.00 -15.31
C ARG A 126 -0.69 1.02 -14.49
N LYS A 127 -2.01 1.07 -14.64
CA LYS A 127 -2.82 2.12 -14.01
C LYS A 127 -2.62 2.23 -12.50
N SER A 128 -2.61 1.12 -11.78
CA SER A 128 -2.38 1.12 -10.33
C SER A 128 -1.00 1.69 -9.95
N SER A 129 0.04 1.33 -10.71
CA SER A 129 1.41 1.83 -10.50
C SER A 129 1.52 3.32 -10.82
N LEU A 130 0.87 3.75 -11.91
CA LEU A 130 0.80 5.16 -12.31
C LEU A 130 0.08 6.00 -11.25
N TYR A 131 -1.04 5.50 -10.73
CA TYR A 131 -1.83 6.14 -9.67
C TYR A 131 -1.04 6.28 -8.36
N ASN A 132 -0.36 5.21 -7.93
CA ASN A 132 0.40 5.21 -6.66
C ASN A 132 1.79 5.86 -6.76
N GLY A 133 2.28 6.13 -7.96
CA GLY A 133 3.56 6.78 -8.24
C GLY A 133 3.38 8.21 -8.75
N PRO A 134 3.61 8.49 -10.06
CA PRO A 134 3.61 9.85 -10.60
C PRO A 134 2.36 10.67 -10.30
N VAL A 135 1.17 10.07 -10.38
CA VAL A 135 -0.10 10.76 -10.04
C VAL A 135 -0.11 11.16 -8.58
N ALA A 136 0.24 10.25 -7.67
CA ALA A 136 0.24 10.56 -6.24
C ALA A 136 1.31 11.60 -5.86
N ASP A 137 2.46 11.61 -6.53
CA ASP A 137 3.49 12.63 -6.34
C ASP A 137 2.98 14.01 -6.79
N ALA A 138 2.44 14.11 -8.00
CA ALA A 138 1.84 15.32 -8.54
C ALA A 138 0.64 15.82 -7.71
N SER A 139 -0.23 14.91 -7.27
CA SER A 139 -1.36 15.22 -6.38
C SER A 139 -0.91 15.81 -5.06
N LEU A 140 0.19 15.32 -4.48
CA LEU A 140 0.71 15.85 -3.22
C LEU A 140 1.27 17.26 -3.40
N GLU A 141 1.99 17.54 -4.48
CA GLU A 141 2.45 18.89 -4.81
C GLU A 141 1.28 19.86 -5.02
N CYS A 142 0.26 19.43 -5.77
CA CYS A 142 -0.97 20.20 -5.94
C CYS A 142 -1.67 20.45 -4.60
N ALA A 143 -1.72 19.46 -3.70
CA ALA A 143 -2.34 19.61 -2.38
C ALA A 143 -1.65 20.72 -1.56
N PHE A 144 -0.31 20.73 -1.50
CA PHE A 144 0.42 21.79 -0.80
C PHE A 144 0.18 23.17 -1.41
N GLU A 145 0.18 23.28 -2.73
CA GLU A 145 -0.11 24.54 -3.41
C GLU A 145 -1.54 25.02 -3.14
N VAL A 146 -2.51 24.10 -3.13
CA VAL A 146 -3.90 24.41 -2.75
C VAL A 146 -3.98 24.93 -1.31
N ILE A 147 -3.29 24.30 -0.35
CA ILE A 147 -3.28 24.78 1.03
C ILE A 147 -2.69 26.19 1.12
N ALA A 148 -1.54 26.43 0.49
CA ALA A 148 -0.89 27.73 0.49
C ALA A 148 -1.80 28.82 -0.11
N LYS A 149 -2.45 28.52 -1.23
CA LYS A 149 -3.43 29.41 -1.89
C LYS A 149 -4.68 29.62 -1.03
N ALA A 150 -5.16 28.59 -0.35
CA ALA A 150 -6.37 28.68 0.48
C ALA A 150 -6.15 29.47 1.77
N ALA A 151 -4.89 29.62 2.22
CA ALA A 151 -4.52 30.48 3.32
C ALA A 151 -4.59 31.97 2.95
N ASP A 152 -4.51 32.31 1.66
CA ASP A 152 -4.68 33.68 1.16
C ASP A 152 -6.17 33.96 0.86
N PRO A 153 -6.85 34.83 1.63
CA PRO A 153 -8.25 35.17 1.38
C PRO A 153 -8.47 35.96 0.07
N ALA A 154 -7.43 36.58 -0.48
CA ALA A 154 -7.48 37.30 -1.75
C ALA A 154 -7.35 36.38 -2.96
N PHE A 155 -6.81 35.17 -2.78
CA PHE A 155 -6.62 34.22 -3.88
C PHE A 155 -7.95 33.86 -4.56
N ARG A 156 -7.93 33.82 -5.88
CA ARG A 156 -9.03 33.32 -6.72
C ARG A 156 -8.46 32.29 -7.70
N PRO A 157 -9.08 31.09 -7.80
CA PRO A 157 -8.65 30.10 -8.79
C PRO A 157 -8.95 30.58 -10.21
N THR A 158 -8.15 30.11 -11.16
CA THR A 158 -8.22 30.52 -12.56
C THR A 158 -9.31 29.75 -13.30
N ALA A 159 -10.07 30.39 -14.18
CA ALA A 159 -11.09 29.67 -14.93
C ALA A 159 -10.43 28.61 -15.84
N ALA A 160 -11.02 27.42 -15.94
CA ALA A 160 -10.44 26.35 -16.75
C ALA A 160 -10.25 26.73 -18.24
N THR A 161 -11.07 27.66 -18.73
CA THR A 161 -11.01 28.22 -20.09
C THR A 161 -9.85 29.19 -20.31
N GLU A 162 -9.27 29.74 -19.25
CA GLU A 162 -8.14 30.67 -19.29
C GLU A 162 -6.79 29.94 -19.18
N MET A 163 -6.81 28.67 -18.80
CA MET A 163 -5.61 27.86 -18.60
C MET A 163 -5.09 27.31 -19.93
N THR A 164 -3.77 27.30 -20.10
CA THR A 164 -3.12 26.67 -21.26
C THR A 164 -3.18 25.15 -21.14
N VAL A 165 -3.57 24.47 -22.23
CA VAL A 165 -3.54 23.01 -22.33
C VAL A 165 -2.16 22.56 -22.82
N GLU A 166 -1.31 22.10 -21.89
CA GLU A 166 0.05 21.66 -22.19
C GLU A 166 0.12 20.22 -22.72
N VAL A 167 -0.79 19.35 -22.28
CA VAL A 167 -0.77 17.93 -22.67
C VAL A 167 -1.58 17.71 -23.94
N GLN A 168 -0.89 17.29 -25.00
CA GLN A 168 -1.52 17.01 -26.29
C GLN A 168 -2.66 15.98 -26.16
N GLY A 169 -3.82 16.32 -26.72
CA GLY A 169 -4.98 15.44 -26.74
C GLY A 169 -5.79 15.41 -25.44
N ALA A 170 -5.44 16.22 -24.42
CA ALA A 170 -6.27 16.44 -23.25
C ALA A 170 -7.62 17.08 -23.67
N ARG A 171 -8.72 16.43 -23.31
CA ARG A 171 -10.09 16.82 -23.68
C ARG A 171 -11.09 16.17 -22.73
N PRO A 172 -12.34 16.65 -22.64
CA PRO A 172 -13.41 15.92 -21.97
C PRO A 172 -13.60 14.53 -22.59
N ARG A 173 -13.70 13.50 -21.74
CA ARG A 173 -13.86 12.10 -22.18
C ARG A 173 -15.02 11.42 -21.45
N PRO A 174 -15.78 10.53 -22.13
CA PRO A 174 -16.82 9.77 -21.46
C PRO A 174 -16.20 8.75 -20.49
N ALA A 175 -17.04 8.23 -19.58
CA ALA A 175 -16.68 7.05 -18.82
C ALA A 175 -16.38 5.90 -19.80
N MET A 176 -15.19 5.32 -19.68
CA MET A 176 -14.81 4.23 -20.57
C MET A 176 -15.64 2.99 -20.23
N THR A 177 -16.21 2.32 -21.22
CA THR A 177 -17.04 1.12 -21.10
C THR A 177 -16.23 -0.17 -21.24
N GLN A 178 -16.85 -1.35 -21.05
CA GLN A 178 -16.19 -2.61 -21.37
C GLN A 178 -16.04 -2.82 -22.88
N ALA A 179 -16.94 -2.26 -23.71
CA ALA A 179 -16.79 -2.28 -25.16
C ALA A 179 -15.52 -1.51 -25.58
N ASP A 180 -15.29 -0.34 -24.97
CA ASP A 180 -14.07 0.44 -25.22
C ASP A 180 -12.79 -0.27 -24.77
N ARG A 181 -12.88 -1.22 -23.82
CA ARG A 181 -11.75 -2.01 -23.31
C ARG A 181 -11.52 -3.32 -24.06
N ALA A 182 -12.50 -3.80 -24.80
CA ALA A 182 -12.48 -5.10 -25.43
C ALA A 182 -11.30 -5.25 -26.41
N PHE A 183 -10.81 -6.47 -26.54
CA PHE A 183 -9.84 -6.86 -27.55
C PHE A 183 -10.16 -8.27 -28.05
N ASP A 184 -9.70 -8.59 -29.25
CA ASP A 184 -9.64 -9.96 -29.74
C ASP A 184 -8.27 -10.57 -29.41
N TRP A 185 -8.21 -11.85 -29.05
CA TRP A 185 -6.95 -12.51 -28.74
C TRP A 185 -5.98 -12.53 -29.94
N SER A 186 -6.48 -12.46 -31.17
CA SER A 186 -5.67 -12.33 -32.40
C SER A 186 -5.03 -10.95 -32.58
N ALA A 187 -5.35 -9.97 -31.73
CA ALA A 187 -4.68 -8.68 -31.74
C ALA A 187 -3.19 -8.80 -31.31
N PRO A 188 -2.35 -7.82 -31.69
CA PRO A 188 -0.95 -7.78 -31.24
C PRO A 188 -0.82 -7.81 -29.71
N THR A 189 0.22 -8.46 -29.22
CA THR A 189 0.49 -8.68 -27.78
C THR A 189 0.50 -7.37 -27.01
N GLU A 190 1.21 -6.37 -27.54
CA GLU A 190 1.35 -5.05 -26.91
C GLU A 190 0.00 -4.32 -26.80
N HIS A 191 -0.89 -4.49 -27.78
CA HIS A 191 -2.23 -3.91 -27.75
C HIS A 191 -3.08 -4.51 -26.62
N ILE A 192 -3.05 -5.85 -26.49
CA ILE A 192 -3.75 -6.58 -25.42
C ILE A 192 -3.22 -6.16 -24.05
N ILE A 193 -1.89 -6.14 -23.89
CA ILE A 193 -1.22 -5.74 -22.65
C ILE A 193 -1.62 -4.31 -22.26
N ARG A 194 -1.60 -3.37 -23.21
CA ARG A 194 -1.94 -1.97 -22.95
C ARG A 194 -3.37 -1.82 -22.44
N ARG A 195 -4.34 -2.49 -23.07
CA ARG A 195 -5.74 -2.49 -22.62
C ARG A 195 -5.90 -3.07 -21.22
N ILE A 196 -5.25 -4.19 -20.93
CA ILE A 196 -5.30 -4.80 -19.59
C ILE A 196 -4.66 -3.88 -18.54
N ARG A 197 -3.52 -3.28 -18.86
CA ARG A 197 -2.82 -2.33 -17.98
C ARG A 197 -3.61 -1.05 -17.70
N ALA A 198 -4.37 -0.55 -18.68
CA ALA A 198 -5.27 0.60 -18.53
C ALA A 198 -6.40 0.33 -17.53
N ALA A 199 -6.86 -0.91 -17.44
CA ALA A 199 -7.92 -1.32 -16.50
C ALA A 199 -7.38 -2.04 -15.24
N ASP A 200 -6.06 -2.10 -15.05
CA ASP A 200 -5.44 -2.76 -13.91
C ASP A 200 -5.76 -2.00 -12.59
N GLY A 201 -5.87 -2.72 -11.48
CA GLY A 201 -6.45 -2.20 -10.24
C GLY A 201 -7.97 -2.24 -10.24
N ALA A 202 -8.63 -1.59 -11.19
CA ALA A 202 -10.08 -1.67 -11.45
C ALA A 202 -10.37 -0.98 -12.79
N PRO A 203 -11.39 -1.37 -13.59
CA PRO A 203 -12.36 -2.45 -13.34
C PRO A 203 -11.91 -3.83 -13.85
N GLY A 204 -10.73 -3.91 -14.49
CA GLY A 204 -10.28 -5.05 -15.30
C GLY A 204 -10.89 -5.04 -16.70
N VAL A 205 -10.31 -5.85 -17.60
CA VAL A 205 -10.83 -6.03 -18.96
C VAL A 205 -11.56 -7.36 -19.04
N ARG A 206 -12.85 -7.34 -19.43
CA ARG A 206 -13.63 -8.56 -19.64
C ARG A 206 -13.12 -9.32 -20.87
N THR A 207 -12.90 -10.61 -20.72
CA THR A 207 -12.49 -11.55 -21.77
C THR A 207 -12.90 -12.97 -21.38
N GLU A 208 -12.90 -13.89 -22.33
CA GLU A 208 -13.05 -15.32 -22.06
C GLU A 208 -11.68 -16.00 -21.95
N LEU A 209 -11.52 -16.89 -20.97
CA LEU A 209 -10.36 -17.80 -20.84
C LEU A 209 -10.83 -19.19 -20.40
N ALA A 210 -10.49 -20.21 -21.19
CA ALA A 210 -10.88 -21.61 -20.93
C ALA A 210 -12.39 -21.78 -20.64
N GLY A 211 -13.23 -21.12 -21.45
CA GLY A 211 -14.69 -21.16 -21.32
C GLY A 211 -15.22 -20.47 -20.07
N LEU A 212 -14.45 -19.55 -19.47
CA LEU A 212 -14.88 -18.75 -18.33
C LEU A 212 -14.76 -17.26 -18.65
N ASP A 213 -15.86 -16.54 -18.46
CA ASP A 213 -15.91 -15.09 -18.48
C ASP A 213 -15.17 -14.52 -17.27
N VAL A 214 -14.14 -13.72 -17.53
CA VAL A 214 -13.27 -13.15 -16.51
C VAL A 214 -12.96 -11.70 -16.80
N PHE A 215 -12.64 -10.94 -15.75
CA PHE A 215 -11.86 -9.72 -15.87
C PHE A 215 -10.37 -10.04 -15.68
N ALA A 216 -9.54 -9.63 -16.64
CA ALA A 216 -8.08 -9.82 -16.62
C ALA A 216 -7.34 -8.66 -15.97
N TYR A 217 -6.23 -8.97 -15.28
CA TYR A 217 -5.32 -8.04 -14.61
C TYR A 217 -3.89 -8.56 -14.65
N ASP A 218 -2.93 -7.72 -14.26
CA ASP A 218 -1.53 -8.09 -14.04
C ASP A 218 -0.92 -8.72 -15.29
N ALA A 219 -1.01 -7.98 -16.40
CA ALA A 219 -0.52 -8.39 -17.71
C ALA A 219 0.98 -8.14 -17.88
N HIS A 220 1.71 -9.18 -18.28
CA HIS A 220 3.15 -9.14 -18.58
C HIS A 220 3.44 -9.83 -19.90
N THR A 221 4.43 -9.35 -20.65
CA THR A 221 4.83 -9.95 -21.93
C THR A 221 5.30 -11.38 -21.74
N GLY A 222 4.84 -12.28 -22.62
CA GLY A 222 5.31 -13.65 -22.75
C GLY A 222 6.29 -13.81 -23.91
N LEU A 223 7.08 -14.87 -23.87
CA LEU A 223 8.10 -15.16 -24.90
C LEU A 223 7.68 -16.24 -25.89
N ALA A 224 6.56 -16.94 -25.63
CA ALA A 224 6.05 -17.96 -26.54
C ALA A 224 5.50 -17.30 -27.82
N ARG A 225 5.80 -17.90 -28.97
CA ARG A 225 5.36 -17.46 -30.32
C ARG A 225 4.76 -18.64 -31.08
N GLY A 226 4.00 -18.36 -32.14
CA GLY A 226 3.36 -19.39 -32.97
C GLY A 226 2.25 -20.17 -32.25
N VAL A 227 1.79 -19.65 -31.11
CA VAL A 227 0.69 -20.23 -30.33
C VAL A 227 -0.63 -19.73 -30.90
N ARG A 228 -1.63 -20.61 -31.04
CA ARG A 228 -2.98 -20.20 -31.42
C ARG A 228 -3.52 -19.14 -30.44
N PRO A 229 -3.97 -17.97 -30.90
CA PRO A 229 -4.52 -16.92 -30.04
C PRO A 229 -5.60 -17.42 -29.07
N GLY A 230 -5.57 -16.94 -27.82
CA GLY A 230 -6.50 -17.32 -26.75
C GLY A 230 -6.19 -18.66 -26.07
N THR A 231 -5.21 -19.41 -26.55
CA THR A 231 -4.82 -20.71 -25.98
C THR A 231 -3.99 -20.54 -24.71
N LEU A 232 -4.35 -21.25 -23.64
CA LEU A 232 -3.51 -21.36 -22.44
C LEU A 232 -2.34 -22.32 -22.70
N VAL A 233 -1.11 -21.82 -22.59
CA VAL A 233 0.09 -22.60 -22.93
C VAL A 233 0.96 -22.97 -21.74
N ALA A 234 0.93 -22.19 -20.67
CA ALA A 234 1.71 -22.49 -19.48
C ALA A 234 1.09 -21.84 -18.24
N ARG A 235 1.50 -22.34 -17.07
CA ARG A 235 1.24 -21.71 -15.78
C ARG A 235 2.53 -21.57 -14.97
N ARG A 236 2.63 -20.49 -14.20
CA ARG A 236 3.79 -20.18 -13.36
C ARG A 236 3.38 -19.27 -12.22
N GLN A 237 3.74 -19.64 -10.99
CA GLN A 237 3.67 -18.75 -9.81
C GLN A 237 2.35 -17.95 -9.69
N GLY A 238 1.20 -18.62 -9.85
CA GLY A 238 -0.11 -17.97 -9.77
C GLY A 238 -0.66 -17.44 -11.09
N ALA A 239 0.18 -17.27 -12.11
CA ALA A 239 -0.16 -16.73 -13.42
C ALA A 239 -0.38 -17.83 -14.49
N VAL A 240 -1.05 -17.44 -15.57
CA VAL A 240 -1.20 -18.24 -16.79
C VAL A 240 -0.70 -17.49 -18.00
N LEU A 241 -0.13 -18.20 -18.98
CA LEU A 241 0.36 -17.68 -20.25
C LEU A 241 -0.66 -17.98 -21.34
N VAL A 242 -1.06 -16.95 -22.08
CA VAL A 242 -2.07 -17.01 -23.15
C VAL A 242 -1.42 -16.62 -24.47
N GLY A 243 -1.68 -17.37 -25.55
CA GLY A 243 -1.28 -16.98 -26.90
C GLY A 243 -2.02 -15.74 -27.40
N THR A 244 -1.33 -14.89 -28.15
CA THR A 244 -1.88 -13.68 -28.78
C THR A 244 -1.60 -13.71 -30.30
N GLY A 245 -1.97 -12.66 -31.04
CA GLY A 245 -1.76 -12.60 -32.49
C GLY A 245 -0.31 -12.78 -32.97
N ASP A 246 0.66 -12.27 -32.21
CA ASP A 246 2.09 -12.23 -32.57
C ASP A 246 3.03 -12.81 -31.50
N GLY A 247 2.48 -13.29 -30.37
CA GLY A 247 3.26 -13.73 -29.23
C GLY A 247 2.42 -14.35 -28.12
N SER A 248 2.63 -13.87 -26.89
CA SER A 248 1.90 -14.34 -25.71
C SER A 248 1.90 -13.33 -24.57
N VAL A 249 0.96 -13.48 -23.64
CA VAL A 249 0.81 -12.62 -22.46
C VAL A 249 0.59 -13.46 -21.20
N TRP A 250 1.33 -13.15 -20.14
CA TRP A 250 1.09 -13.65 -18.79
C TRP A 250 0.01 -12.82 -18.11
N LEU A 251 -0.96 -13.49 -17.49
CA LEU A 251 -1.98 -12.88 -16.65
C LEU A 251 -1.80 -13.40 -15.23
N GLY A 252 -1.42 -12.51 -14.32
CA GLY A 252 -1.21 -12.87 -12.92
C GLY A 252 -2.51 -13.06 -12.15
N HIS A 253 -3.54 -12.25 -12.44
CA HIS A 253 -4.77 -12.20 -11.67
C HIS A 253 -6.02 -12.13 -12.55
N LEU A 254 -7.07 -12.79 -12.10
CA LEU A 254 -8.39 -12.81 -12.73
C LEU A 254 -9.47 -12.50 -11.69
N ARG A 255 -10.63 -12.03 -12.15
CA ARG A 255 -11.85 -11.93 -11.35
C ARG A 255 -12.99 -12.54 -12.17
N ASP A 256 -13.76 -13.43 -11.56
CA ASP A 256 -14.91 -14.05 -12.22
C ASP A 256 -15.91 -12.95 -12.64
N ALA A 257 -16.32 -12.96 -13.90
CA ALA A 257 -17.27 -12.00 -14.46
C ALA A 257 -18.70 -12.59 -14.58
N SER A 258 -18.87 -13.87 -14.30
CA SER A 258 -20.17 -14.57 -14.39
C SER A 258 -21.10 -14.27 -13.22
N ARG A 259 -20.58 -13.74 -12.10
CA ARG A 259 -21.36 -13.44 -10.90
C ARG A 259 -21.01 -12.07 -10.31
N PRO A 260 -22.01 -11.36 -9.75
CA PRO A 260 -21.73 -10.14 -8.99
C PRO A 260 -20.98 -10.48 -7.69
N GLY A 261 -20.30 -9.48 -7.11
CA GLY A 261 -19.58 -9.63 -5.84
C GLY A 261 -18.29 -10.45 -5.89
N CYS A 262 -17.90 -10.98 -7.06
CA CYS A 262 -16.62 -11.66 -7.22
C CYS A 262 -15.43 -10.70 -7.06
N PHE A 263 -14.31 -11.24 -6.60
CA PHE A 263 -13.09 -10.50 -6.30
C PHE A 263 -11.89 -11.14 -7.00
N LYS A 264 -10.77 -10.42 -7.01
CA LYS A 264 -9.56 -10.85 -7.74
C LYS A 264 -8.88 -12.00 -7.03
N LEU A 265 -8.40 -12.97 -7.81
CA LEU A 265 -7.61 -14.11 -7.36
C LEU A 265 -6.43 -14.32 -8.31
N PRO A 266 -5.35 -14.99 -7.87
CA PRO A 266 -4.34 -15.50 -8.79
C PRO A 266 -5.01 -16.32 -9.89
N ALA A 267 -4.60 -16.13 -11.15
CA ALA A 267 -5.23 -16.76 -12.30
C ALA A 267 -5.30 -18.28 -12.16
N THR A 268 -4.26 -18.92 -11.61
CA THR A 268 -4.26 -20.36 -11.38
C THR A 268 -5.24 -20.82 -10.31
N THR A 269 -5.49 -19.98 -9.30
CA THR A 269 -6.46 -20.28 -8.24
C THR A 269 -7.88 -20.23 -8.80
N LEU A 270 -8.20 -19.20 -9.58
CA LEU A 270 -9.53 -19.02 -10.16
C LEU A 270 -9.87 -20.08 -11.23
N LEU A 271 -8.93 -20.37 -12.14
CA LEU A 271 -9.16 -21.35 -13.21
C LEU A 271 -9.16 -22.79 -12.69
N GLY A 272 -8.39 -23.08 -11.63
CA GLY A 272 -8.42 -24.35 -10.89
C GLY A 272 -8.33 -25.57 -11.81
N ARG A 273 -9.38 -26.40 -11.80
CA ARG A 273 -9.47 -27.65 -12.58
C ARG A 273 -9.39 -27.46 -14.11
N ARG A 274 -9.60 -26.24 -14.62
CA ARG A 274 -9.45 -25.91 -16.05
C ARG A 274 -7.99 -25.95 -16.51
N LEU A 275 -7.04 -25.93 -15.58
CA LEU A 275 -5.59 -25.97 -15.87
C LEU A 275 -4.99 -27.37 -15.83
N ARG A 276 -5.80 -28.44 -15.78
CA ARG A 276 -5.30 -29.82 -15.64
C ARG A 276 -4.32 -30.22 -16.74
N THR A 277 -4.56 -29.77 -17.97
CA THR A 277 -3.70 -30.05 -19.14
C THR A 277 -2.67 -28.96 -19.40
N VAL A 278 -2.70 -27.85 -18.65
CA VAL A 278 -1.79 -26.71 -18.86
C VAL A 278 -0.48 -26.96 -18.11
N PRO A 279 0.67 -27.04 -18.81
CA PRO A 279 1.93 -27.41 -18.20
C PRO A 279 2.44 -26.32 -17.25
N GLN A 280 3.14 -26.76 -16.21
CA GLN A 280 3.87 -25.87 -15.32
C GLN A 280 5.19 -25.49 -15.96
N SER A 281 5.49 -24.19 -16.04
CA SER A 281 6.78 -23.66 -16.48
C SER A 281 7.53 -23.11 -15.25
N PRO A 282 8.26 -23.96 -14.50
CA PRO A 282 8.99 -23.50 -13.32
C PRO A 282 10.14 -22.57 -13.72
N LEU A 283 10.40 -21.56 -12.89
CA LEU A 283 11.57 -20.71 -13.01
C LEU A 283 12.12 -20.42 -11.60
N PRO A 284 13.15 -21.15 -11.13
CA PRO A 284 13.78 -20.95 -9.82
C PRO A 284 14.29 -19.53 -9.62
N ALA A 285 14.35 -19.05 -8.38
CA ALA A 285 14.72 -17.66 -8.06
C ALA A 285 16.15 -17.28 -8.50
N GLY A 286 17.11 -18.21 -8.44
CA GLY A 286 18.52 -17.96 -8.80
C GLY A 286 18.85 -18.09 -10.29
N ILE A 287 17.89 -18.46 -11.15
CA ILE A 287 18.10 -18.53 -12.60
C ILE A 287 17.67 -17.21 -13.22
N GLU A 288 18.61 -16.49 -13.84
CA GLU A 288 18.28 -15.32 -14.66
C GLU A 288 18.10 -15.78 -16.12
N PRO A 289 16.88 -15.68 -16.69
CA PRO A 289 16.65 -16.09 -18.06
C PRO A 289 17.32 -15.15 -19.05
N GLU A 290 17.71 -15.65 -20.22
CA GLU A 290 18.32 -14.86 -21.31
C GLU A 290 17.40 -13.74 -21.82
N ALA A 291 16.08 -13.88 -21.63
CA ALA A 291 15.09 -12.88 -22.00
C ALA A 291 14.10 -12.60 -20.84
N PRO A 292 13.55 -11.37 -20.74
CA PRO A 292 12.59 -11.01 -19.72
C PRO A 292 11.38 -11.96 -19.68
N SER A 293 11.07 -12.49 -18.51
CA SER A 293 9.99 -13.45 -18.30
C SER A 293 9.23 -13.15 -17.01
N TYR A 294 7.94 -13.45 -16.96
CA TYR A 294 7.13 -13.25 -15.75
C TYR A 294 7.71 -14.03 -14.57
N ARG A 295 8.01 -13.30 -13.49
CA ARG A 295 8.57 -13.81 -12.23
C ARG A 295 8.16 -12.91 -11.08
N GLN A 296 7.69 -13.53 -10.00
CA GLN A 296 7.36 -12.84 -8.77
C GLN A 296 8.56 -12.65 -7.84
N ILE A 297 9.60 -13.49 -7.95
CA ILE A 297 10.80 -13.44 -7.11
C ILE A 297 12.03 -13.63 -7.98
N ARG A 298 13.06 -12.82 -7.73
CA ARG A 298 14.35 -12.84 -8.45
C ARG A 298 15.49 -12.73 -7.44
N TYR A 299 16.51 -13.56 -7.62
CA TYR A 299 17.79 -13.42 -6.93
C TYR A 299 18.89 -13.10 -7.94
N ARG A 300 19.68 -12.06 -7.67
CA ARG A 300 20.86 -11.70 -8.47
C ARG A 300 22.04 -11.40 -7.55
N ARG A 301 23.26 -11.78 -7.95
CA ARG A 301 24.48 -11.41 -7.24
C ARG A 301 25.22 -10.29 -8.00
N THR A 302 25.69 -9.30 -7.27
CA THR A 302 26.59 -8.25 -7.78
C THR A 302 27.74 -8.09 -6.81
N GLY A 303 28.89 -8.70 -7.12
CA GLY A 303 30.04 -8.75 -6.21
C GLY A 303 29.69 -9.39 -4.88
N SER A 304 29.83 -8.63 -3.78
CA SER A 304 29.51 -9.06 -2.42
C SER A 304 28.06 -8.82 -1.99
N ILE A 305 27.19 -8.39 -2.89
CA ILE A 305 25.78 -8.09 -2.60
C ILE A 305 24.89 -9.11 -3.29
N GLY A 306 24.02 -9.77 -2.51
CA GLY A 306 22.90 -10.56 -3.00
C GLY A 306 21.64 -9.70 -3.04
N TRP A 307 20.96 -9.66 -4.17
CA TRP A 307 19.72 -8.91 -4.38
C TRP A 307 18.56 -9.90 -4.49
N LEU A 308 17.74 -9.98 -3.45
CA LEU A 308 16.50 -10.75 -3.45
C LEU A 308 15.32 -9.80 -3.61
N ALA A 309 14.79 -9.72 -4.82
CA ALA A 309 13.61 -8.94 -5.13
C ALA A 309 12.36 -9.82 -5.15
N PHE A 310 11.26 -9.32 -4.59
CA PHE A 310 9.94 -9.92 -4.74
C PHE A 310 8.91 -8.86 -5.11
N ASP A 311 7.98 -9.21 -5.99
CA ASP A 311 6.91 -8.34 -6.49
C ASP A 311 5.63 -9.16 -6.55
N PHE A 312 4.88 -9.12 -5.45
CA PHE A 312 3.57 -9.75 -5.36
C PHE A 312 2.51 -8.70 -5.64
N TYR A 313 1.56 -9.05 -6.51
CA TYR A 313 0.49 -8.14 -6.92
C TYR A 313 -0.27 -7.57 -5.71
N ASN A 314 -0.38 -6.25 -5.64
CA ASN A 314 -0.91 -5.49 -4.49
C ASN A 314 -0.22 -5.79 -3.14
N GLY A 315 1.01 -6.31 -3.13
CA GLY A 315 1.73 -6.67 -1.90
C GLY A 315 1.09 -7.80 -1.07
N ALA A 316 0.06 -8.48 -1.58
CA ALA A 316 -0.68 -9.49 -0.84
C ALA A 316 0.03 -10.86 -0.92
N MET A 317 0.32 -11.47 0.23
CA MET A 317 1.14 -12.67 0.32
C MET A 317 0.31 -13.88 0.73
N SER A 318 0.01 -14.78 -0.21
CA SER A 318 -0.61 -16.07 0.15
C SER A 318 0.42 -17.01 0.77
N ALA A 319 -0.01 -18.07 1.48
CA ALA A 319 0.93 -19.05 2.03
C ALA A 319 1.92 -19.59 0.97
N GLY A 320 1.45 -19.78 -0.27
CA GLY A 320 2.30 -20.18 -1.39
C GLY A 320 3.33 -19.12 -1.80
N HIS A 321 2.98 -17.83 -1.76
CA HIS A 321 3.91 -16.73 -1.98
C HIS A 321 5.00 -16.71 -0.90
N CYS A 322 4.60 -16.81 0.37
CA CYS A 322 5.52 -16.80 1.51
C CYS A 322 6.51 -17.97 1.47
N ARG A 323 6.04 -19.19 1.18
CA ARG A 323 6.93 -20.36 1.02
C ARG A 323 7.94 -20.18 -0.11
N ARG A 324 7.53 -19.59 -1.24
CA ARG A 324 8.47 -19.28 -2.33
C ARG A 324 9.48 -18.22 -1.92
N LEU A 325 9.06 -17.18 -1.20
CA LEU A 325 9.95 -16.15 -0.68
C LEU A 325 10.95 -16.73 0.33
N LEU A 326 10.49 -17.59 1.24
CA LEU A 326 11.33 -18.30 2.20
C LEU A 326 12.39 -19.14 1.49
N ALA A 327 11.99 -19.96 0.51
CA ALA A 327 12.93 -20.77 -0.25
C ALA A 327 13.98 -19.92 -0.98
N ALA A 328 13.56 -18.80 -1.58
CA ALA A 328 14.47 -17.87 -2.23
C ALA A 328 15.40 -17.15 -1.23
N PHE A 329 14.89 -16.79 -0.05
CA PHE A 329 15.69 -16.20 1.03
C PHE A 329 16.74 -17.20 1.55
N GLN A 330 16.36 -18.45 1.78
CA GLN A 330 17.28 -19.51 2.20
C GLN A 330 18.36 -19.75 1.14
N HIS A 331 17.98 -19.79 -0.14
CA HIS A 331 18.94 -19.88 -1.25
C HIS A 331 19.92 -18.68 -1.25
N ALA A 332 19.42 -17.46 -1.10
CA ALA A 332 20.23 -16.24 -1.06
C ALA A 332 21.18 -16.20 0.16
N ALA A 333 20.70 -16.65 1.32
CA ALA A 333 21.48 -16.71 2.56
C ALA A 333 22.62 -17.76 2.53
N GLN A 334 22.53 -18.73 1.62
CA GLN A 334 23.61 -19.71 1.36
C GLN A 334 24.69 -19.18 0.40
N GLN A 335 24.42 -18.09 -0.32
CA GLN A 335 25.39 -17.54 -1.26
C GLN A 335 26.53 -16.83 -0.54
N ASP A 336 27.72 -16.85 -1.16
CA ASP A 336 28.90 -16.14 -0.65
C ASP A 336 28.80 -14.63 -0.91
N THR A 337 27.94 -13.96 -0.15
CA THR A 337 27.74 -12.52 -0.17
C THR A 337 27.89 -11.96 1.25
N ARG A 338 28.23 -10.68 1.37
CA ARG A 338 28.33 -9.99 2.68
C ARG A 338 27.01 -9.32 3.06
N VAL A 339 26.26 -8.86 2.06
CA VAL A 339 24.99 -8.16 2.22
C VAL A 339 23.93 -8.87 1.40
N LEU A 340 22.74 -9.05 1.99
CA LEU A 340 21.53 -9.49 1.31
C LEU A 340 20.49 -8.38 1.37
N VAL A 341 20.16 -7.83 0.21
CA VAL A 341 19.09 -6.84 0.07
C VAL A 341 17.79 -7.57 -0.25
N LEU A 342 16.85 -7.56 0.69
CA LEU A 342 15.47 -7.97 0.49
C LEU A 342 14.65 -6.75 0.05
N ARG A 343 14.21 -6.71 -1.20
CA ARG A 343 13.49 -5.57 -1.79
C ARG A 343 12.12 -5.99 -2.31
N GLY A 344 11.08 -5.29 -1.87
CA GLY A 344 9.73 -5.46 -2.42
C GLY A 344 9.53 -4.75 -3.78
N GLY A 345 8.30 -4.76 -4.27
CA GLY A 345 7.89 -3.98 -5.44
C GLY A 345 7.88 -2.48 -5.16
N THR A 346 7.89 -1.66 -6.21
CA THR A 346 7.76 -0.19 -6.10
C THR A 346 6.35 0.26 -5.75
N ASP A 347 5.35 -0.54 -6.13
CA ASP A 347 3.94 -0.28 -5.84
C ASP A 347 3.61 -0.61 -4.38
N ALA A 348 4.12 -1.73 -3.89
CA ALA A 348 3.97 -2.17 -2.52
C ALA A 348 5.19 -3.01 -2.13
N PHE A 349 5.66 -2.83 -0.89
CA PHE A 349 6.59 -3.79 -0.30
C PHE A 349 5.83 -5.06 0.10
N SER A 350 4.87 -4.93 1.00
CA SER A 350 3.97 -6.02 1.42
C SER A 350 2.79 -5.48 2.23
N HIS A 351 1.62 -6.11 2.10
CA HIS A 351 0.44 -5.88 2.93
C HIS A 351 0.06 -7.10 3.80
N GLY A 352 0.96 -8.07 3.92
CA GLY A 352 0.76 -9.26 4.74
C GLY A 352 -0.14 -10.31 4.10
N ILE A 353 -1.05 -10.90 4.88
CA ILE A 353 -1.92 -12.02 4.47
C ILE A 353 -2.72 -11.68 3.20
N HIS A 354 -2.80 -12.63 2.27
CA HIS A 354 -3.61 -12.48 1.06
C HIS A 354 -5.10 -12.76 1.32
N LEU A 355 -5.82 -11.75 1.83
CA LEU A 355 -7.22 -11.86 2.25
C LEU A 355 -8.16 -12.41 1.17
N ASN A 356 -7.97 -12.08 -0.11
CA ASN A 356 -8.79 -12.67 -1.17
C ASN A 356 -8.60 -14.18 -1.33
N VAL A 357 -7.37 -14.70 -1.20
CA VAL A 357 -7.10 -16.15 -1.28
C VAL A 357 -7.65 -16.85 -0.04
N VAL A 358 -7.59 -16.18 1.12
CA VAL A 358 -8.23 -16.65 2.35
C VAL A 358 -9.74 -16.74 2.18
N GLU A 359 -10.40 -15.69 1.71
CA GLU A 359 -11.86 -15.65 1.53
C GLU A 359 -12.35 -16.64 0.46
N ALA A 360 -11.56 -16.92 -0.58
CA ALA A 360 -11.92 -17.91 -1.59
C ALA A 360 -11.64 -19.37 -1.20
N ALA A 361 -10.97 -19.61 -0.07
CA ALA A 361 -10.67 -20.98 0.37
C ALA A 361 -11.94 -21.68 0.89
N ALA A 362 -12.00 -23.00 0.75
CA ALA A 362 -13.08 -23.80 1.32
C ALA A 362 -13.12 -23.69 2.86
N ASP A 363 -11.96 -23.55 3.48
CA ASP A 363 -11.80 -23.22 4.89
C ASP A 363 -10.94 -21.94 5.01
N PRO A 364 -11.58 -20.76 5.14
CA PRO A 364 -10.86 -19.50 5.31
C PRO A 364 -10.03 -19.44 6.59
N ALA A 365 -10.47 -20.04 7.69
CA ALA A 365 -9.73 -20.00 8.95
C ALA A 365 -8.42 -20.79 8.83
N ALA A 366 -8.47 -22.02 8.32
CA ALA A 366 -7.27 -22.81 8.05
C ALA A 366 -6.35 -22.15 7.00
N SER A 367 -6.92 -21.51 5.98
CA SER A 367 -6.15 -20.76 4.97
C SER A 367 -5.40 -19.57 5.59
N ALA A 368 -6.06 -18.76 6.43
CA ALA A 368 -5.45 -17.66 7.17
C ALA A 368 -4.35 -18.18 8.12
N TRP A 369 -4.61 -19.25 8.85
CA TRP A 369 -3.66 -19.89 9.74
C TRP A 369 -2.41 -20.42 9.03
N ALA A 370 -2.59 -21.07 7.87
CA ALA A 370 -1.48 -21.52 7.04
C ALA A 370 -0.70 -20.33 6.47
N ASN A 371 -1.37 -19.22 6.19
CA ASN A 371 -0.74 -18.01 5.67
C ASN A 371 0.13 -17.33 6.72
N ILE A 372 -0.36 -17.12 7.94
CA ILE A 372 0.37 -16.40 8.98
C ILE A 372 1.63 -17.16 9.40
N LYS A 373 1.54 -18.48 9.59
CA LYS A 373 2.73 -19.33 9.86
C LYS A 373 3.76 -19.27 8.73
N ALA A 374 3.31 -19.16 7.48
CA ALA A 374 4.22 -19.04 6.35
C ALA A 374 4.92 -17.67 6.30
N ILE A 375 4.26 -16.59 6.75
CA ILE A 375 4.90 -15.26 6.91
C ILE A 375 5.92 -15.32 8.06
N ASN A 376 5.53 -15.86 9.22
CA ASN A 376 6.44 -16.02 10.37
C ASN A 376 7.72 -16.77 9.99
N ALA A 377 7.62 -17.82 9.18
CA ALA A 377 8.79 -18.55 8.73
C ALA A 377 9.78 -17.66 7.95
N VAL A 378 9.28 -16.70 7.15
CA VAL A 378 10.12 -15.69 6.48
C VAL A 378 10.73 -14.73 7.51
N CYS A 379 9.93 -14.20 8.45
CA CYS A 379 10.42 -13.32 9.52
C CYS A 379 11.52 -13.99 10.34
N THR A 380 11.31 -15.23 10.77
CA THR A 380 12.27 -16.04 11.53
C THR A 380 13.56 -16.26 10.75
N ALA A 381 13.49 -16.62 9.47
CA ALA A 381 14.67 -16.79 8.64
C ALA A 381 15.47 -15.47 8.51
N LEU A 382 14.77 -14.35 8.35
CA LEU A 382 15.35 -13.03 8.25
C LEU A 382 16.04 -12.58 9.56
N ILE A 383 15.37 -12.77 10.70
CA ILE A 383 15.90 -12.45 12.04
C ILE A 383 17.11 -13.32 12.35
N ARG A 384 17.08 -14.62 12.02
CA ARG A 384 18.17 -15.57 12.31
C ARG A 384 19.34 -15.51 11.32
N CYS A 385 19.22 -14.76 10.23
CA CYS A 385 20.32 -14.63 9.25
C CYS A 385 21.48 -13.80 9.83
N THR A 386 22.52 -14.47 10.30
CA THR A 386 23.74 -13.86 10.87
C THR A 386 24.96 -13.95 9.96
N ARG A 387 24.89 -14.74 8.88
CA ARG A 387 25.99 -14.93 7.91
C ARG A 387 26.21 -13.70 7.02
N GLN A 388 25.15 -12.93 6.81
CA GLN A 388 25.10 -11.77 5.92
C GLN A 388 24.43 -10.61 6.67
N VAL A 389 24.77 -9.37 6.32
CA VAL A 389 23.98 -8.20 6.73
C VAL A 389 22.71 -8.18 5.88
N VAL A 390 21.54 -8.21 6.50
CA VAL A 390 20.27 -8.13 5.77
C VAL A 390 19.78 -6.68 5.72
N VAL A 391 19.53 -6.17 4.52
CA VAL A 391 18.88 -4.87 4.29
C VAL A 391 17.45 -5.14 3.83
N ALA A 392 16.44 -4.73 4.58
CA ALA A 392 15.04 -4.71 4.13
C ALA A 392 14.74 -3.36 3.48
N ALA A 393 14.47 -3.37 2.18
CA ALA A 393 14.28 -2.17 1.36
C ALA A 393 12.79 -2.02 0.96
N TYR A 394 12.10 -1.11 1.64
CA TYR A 394 10.72 -0.72 1.41
C TYR A 394 10.63 0.25 0.24
N ALA A 395 10.58 -0.29 -0.98
CA ALA A 395 10.47 0.48 -2.22
C ALA A 395 9.03 0.95 -2.53
N GLY A 396 8.04 0.41 -1.83
CA GLY A 396 6.62 0.75 -1.93
C GLY A 396 5.96 0.68 -0.55
N SER A 397 4.73 1.17 -0.43
CA SER A 397 3.99 1.19 0.84
C SER A 397 3.83 -0.22 1.43
N ALA A 398 3.73 -0.27 2.75
CA ALA A 398 3.57 -1.52 3.47
C ALA A 398 2.48 -1.40 4.54
N GLY A 399 1.83 -2.51 4.86
CA GLY A 399 0.78 -2.50 5.88
C GLY A 399 0.64 -3.83 6.60
N ALA A 400 0.07 -3.77 7.81
CA ALA A 400 -0.11 -4.90 8.70
C ALA A 400 1.20 -5.71 8.82
N GLY A 401 1.12 -7.03 8.72
CA GLY A 401 2.27 -7.92 8.74
C GLY A 401 3.35 -7.60 7.71
N GLY A 402 2.98 -6.97 6.59
CA GLY A 402 3.94 -6.54 5.58
C GLY A 402 4.83 -5.37 6.02
N ALA A 403 4.34 -4.48 6.88
CA ALA A 403 5.14 -3.42 7.50
C ALA A 403 6.07 -3.98 8.61
N ILE A 404 5.68 -5.09 9.23
CA ILE A 404 6.48 -5.77 10.26
C ILE A 404 7.55 -6.69 9.65
N LEU A 405 7.25 -7.33 8.51
CA LEU A 405 8.06 -8.37 7.85
C LEU A 405 9.57 -8.05 7.80
N GLY A 406 9.93 -6.82 7.43
CA GLY A 406 11.32 -6.41 7.28
C GLY A 406 12.00 -5.93 8.56
N LEU A 407 11.27 -5.74 9.67
CA LEU A 407 11.82 -5.12 10.88
C LEU A 407 12.88 -5.96 11.59
N GLY A 408 12.96 -7.26 11.28
CA GLY A 408 14.03 -8.14 11.77
C GLY A 408 15.40 -7.92 11.11
N ALA A 409 15.48 -7.06 10.09
CA ALA A 409 16.68 -6.85 9.29
C ALA A 409 17.78 -6.12 10.07
N ASP A 410 19.02 -6.16 9.59
CA ASP A 410 20.13 -5.39 10.15
C ASP A 410 20.01 -3.90 9.82
N VAL A 411 19.38 -3.59 8.69
CA VAL A 411 19.07 -2.25 8.21
C VAL A 411 17.69 -2.27 7.55
N VAL A 412 16.83 -1.34 7.93
CA VAL A 412 15.54 -1.07 7.27
C VAL A 412 15.68 0.25 6.53
N ALA A 413 15.54 0.20 5.21
CA ALA A 413 15.56 1.37 4.35
C ALA A 413 14.20 1.55 3.69
N ALA A 414 13.76 2.79 3.50
CA ALA A 414 12.52 3.10 2.82
C ALA A 414 12.68 4.19 1.76
N ARG A 415 11.89 4.12 0.69
CA ARG A 415 11.82 5.16 -0.33
C ARG A 415 10.95 6.32 0.15
N ASP A 416 11.40 7.56 0.01
CA ASP A 416 10.56 8.71 0.34
C ASP A 416 9.19 8.64 -0.38
N GLY A 417 8.14 9.03 0.34
CA GLY A 417 6.77 9.09 -0.16
C GLY A 417 5.98 7.79 -0.05
N VAL A 418 6.55 6.71 0.51
CA VAL A 418 5.76 5.53 0.87
C VAL A 418 5.13 5.69 2.26
N VAL A 419 4.07 4.92 2.52
CA VAL A 419 3.38 4.91 3.82
C VAL A 419 3.51 3.53 4.45
N LEU A 420 3.81 3.52 5.75
CA LEU A 420 3.84 2.32 6.58
C LEU A 420 2.62 2.30 7.50
N ASN A 421 1.90 1.18 7.50
CA ASN A 421 0.81 0.93 8.45
C ASN A 421 1.22 -0.22 9.38
N PRO A 422 2.07 0.04 10.40
CA PRO A 422 2.66 -1.00 11.26
C PRO A 422 1.68 -1.51 12.34
N TYR A 423 0.43 -1.74 11.96
CA TYR A 423 -0.67 -2.13 12.84
C TYR A 423 -1.69 -3.02 12.13
N TYR A 424 -2.54 -3.70 12.90
CA TYR A 424 -3.53 -4.65 12.42
C TYR A 424 -4.94 -4.12 12.64
N ASP A 425 -5.70 -3.89 11.56
CA ASP A 425 -7.07 -3.36 11.62
C ASP A 425 -8.09 -4.30 10.97
N MET A 426 -7.80 -5.60 10.98
CA MET A 426 -8.65 -6.65 10.39
C MET A 426 -9.24 -7.56 11.47
N GLY A 427 -9.37 -7.11 12.71
CA GLY A 427 -9.79 -7.99 13.82
C GLY A 427 -8.78 -9.10 14.09
N LEU A 428 -7.49 -8.80 13.96
CA LEU A 428 -6.39 -9.72 14.24
C LEU A 428 -5.42 -9.05 15.20
N TYR A 429 -4.93 -9.80 16.18
CA TYR A 429 -3.82 -9.38 17.04
C TYR A 429 -2.55 -9.10 16.23
N GLY A 430 -2.31 -9.89 15.17
CA GLY A 430 -1.11 -9.85 14.35
C GLY A 430 -0.07 -10.89 14.75
N SER A 431 0.75 -11.33 13.81
CA SER A 431 1.79 -12.33 14.09
C SER A 431 2.87 -12.24 13.03
N GLU A 432 3.99 -11.63 13.33
CA GLU A 432 5.15 -11.57 12.43
C GLU A 432 6.44 -11.45 13.25
N LEU A 433 6.41 -11.99 14.47
CA LEU A 433 7.36 -11.67 15.54
C LEU A 433 7.36 -10.17 15.85
N HIS A 434 6.18 -9.54 15.79
CA HIS A 434 6.02 -8.11 15.98
C HIS A 434 6.28 -7.72 17.44
N THR A 435 5.91 -8.57 18.41
CA THR A 435 6.20 -8.38 19.83
C THR A 435 7.69 -8.51 20.16
N TYR A 436 8.47 -9.14 19.28
CA TYR A 436 9.93 -9.16 19.35
C TYR A 436 10.56 -7.95 18.64
N THR A 437 10.19 -7.71 17.38
CA THR A 437 10.88 -6.75 16.50
C THR A 437 10.48 -5.29 16.74
N LEU A 438 9.19 -4.99 16.87
CA LEU A 438 8.69 -3.62 16.93
C LEU A 438 9.16 -2.89 18.21
N PRO A 439 9.02 -3.45 19.44
CA PRO A 439 9.54 -2.82 20.65
C PRO A 439 11.05 -2.58 20.64
N ARG A 440 11.83 -3.44 19.94
CA ARG A 440 13.29 -3.29 19.82
C ARG A 440 13.69 -2.17 18.84
N ARG A 441 12.80 -1.79 17.92
CA ARG A 441 13.01 -0.69 16.97
C ARG A 441 12.69 0.65 17.60
N VAL A 442 11.49 0.75 18.18
CA VAL A 442 10.90 2.05 18.54
C VAL A 442 10.69 2.24 20.06
N GLY A 443 11.02 1.23 20.87
CA GLY A 443 10.67 1.17 22.28
C GLY A 443 9.26 0.61 22.52
N ALA A 444 9.02 0.03 23.69
CA ALA A 444 7.76 -0.67 24.00
C ALA A 444 6.53 0.25 23.99
N GLU A 445 6.66 1.47 24.54
CA GLU A 445 5.57 2.44 24.59
C GLU A 445 5.16 2.91 23.19
N THR A 446 6.14 3.30 22.37
CA THR A 446 5.88 3.69 20.97
C THR A 446 5.31 2.53 20.17
N ALA A 447 5.81 1.30 20.38
CA ALA A 447 5.29 0.11 19.71
C ALA A 447 3.80 -0.09 20.03
N GLN A 448 3.42 -0.01 21.31
CA GLN A 448 2.03 -0.12 21.74
C GLN A 448 1.18 1.01 21.15
N ARG A 449 1.66 2.26 21.19
CA ARG A 449 0.99 3.41 20.59
C ARG A 449 0.72 3.22 19.10
N LEU A 450 1.68 2.70 18.33
CA LEU A 450 1.51 2.45 16.89
C LEU A 450 0.41 1.41 16.63
N ILE A 451 0.38 0.32 17.41
CA ILE A 451 -0.62 -0.73 17.31
C ILE A 451 -2.03 -0.21 17.66
N ASP A 452 -2.14 0.59 18.72
CA ASP A 452 -3.42 1.07 19.23
C ASP A 452 -3.99 2.23 18.40
N ALA A 453 -3.14 3.19 18.01
CA ALA A 453 -3.55 4.37 17.27
C ALA A 453 -4.08 4.01 15.88
N LYS A 454 -3.49 2.99 15.23
CA LYS A 454 -3.90 2.53 13.89
C LYS A 454 -3.94 3.66 12.85
N LEU A 455 -2.88 4.46 12.85
CA LEU A 455 -2.67 5.60 11.95
C LEU A 455 -1.49 5.33 11.01
N PRO A 456 -1.56 5.79 9.75
CA PRO A 456 -0.46 5.67 8.81
C PRO A 456 0.75 6.48 9.27
N VAL A 457 1.93 5.94 9.03
CA VAL A 457 3.23 6.55 9.36
C VAL A 457 3.96 6.83 8.06
N SER A 458 4.40 8.08 7.87
CA SER A 458 5.25 8.43 6.73
C SER A 458 6.66 7.86 6.87
N THR A 459 7.45 7.90 5.81
CA THR A 459 8.86 7.52 5.91
C THR A 459 9.68 8.40 6.84
N GLN A 460 9.34 9.67 6.96
CA GLN A 460 10.03 10.68 7.76
C GLN A 460 9.71 10.47 9.24
N GLU A 461 8.44 10.29 9.56
CA GLU A 461 8.01 9.92 10.90
C GLU A 461 8.60 8.55 11.28
N ALA A 462 8.56 7.55 10.39
CA ALA A 462 9.14 6.24 10.63
C ALA A 462 10.64 6.30 10.94
N ALA A 463 11.39 7.18 10.27
CA ALA A 463 12.80 7.42 10.58
C ALA A 463 12.97 8.08 11.97
N SER A 464 12.16 9.09 12.28
CA SER A 464 12.21 9.77 13.59
C SER A 464 11.89 8.84 14.77
N LEU A 465 11.01 7.85 14.56
CA LEU A 465 10.62 6.86 15.55
C LEU A 465 11.64 5.72 15.71
N GLY A 466 12.60 5.57 14.77
CA GLY A 466 13.51 4.42 14.70
C GLY A 466 12.91 3.17 14.04
N LEU A 467 11.74 3.29 13.40
CA LEU A 467 11.13 2.20 12.64
C LEU A 467 11.89 1.92 11.34
N VAL A 468 12.41 2.98 10.70
CA VAL A 468 13.25 2.96 9.51
C VAL A 468 14.62 3.54 9.86
N ASP A 469 15.70 2.93 9.39
CA ASP A 469 17.08 3.39 9.65
C ASP A 469 17.54 4.46 8.65
N GLU A 470 17.14 4.35 7.37
CA GLU A 470 17.51 5.30 6.32
C GLU A 470 16.37 5.54 5.32
N VAL A 471 16.19 6.79 4.89
CA VAL A 471 15.22 7.19 3.85
C VAL A 471 15.96 7.58 2.58
N GLY A 472 15.64 6.90 1.48
CA GLY A 472 16.19 7.16 0.16
C GLY A 472 15.32 8.11 -0.68
N PRO A 473 15.82 8.57 -1.84
CA PRO A 473 15.11 9.49 -2.73
C PRO A 473 13.76 8.96 -3.20
N ARG A 474 12.80 9.85 -3.49
CA ARG A 474 11.45 9.47 -3.94
C ARG A 474 11.43 8.83 -5.32
N HIS A 475 12.21 9.36 -6.26
CA HIS A 475 12.22 8.90 -7.65
C HIS A 475 12.73 7.44 -7.74
N PRO A 476 12.03 6.51 -8.40
CA PRO A 476 12.38 5.09 -8.38
C PRO A 476 13.81 4.76 -8.85
N GLU A 477 14.32 5.47 -9.86
CA GLU A 477 15.68 5.25 -10.38
C GLU A 477 16.75 5.77 -9.41
N ALA A 478 16.57 6.99 -8.91
CA ALA A 478 17.45 7.57 -7.90
C ALA A 478 17.44 6.72 -6.60
N TYR A 479 16.29 6.15 -6.23
CA TYR A 479 16.19 5.20 -5.14
C TYR A 479 16.99 3.92 -5.40
N ALA A 480 16.97 3.38 -6.63
CA ALA A 480 17.73 2.18 -6.98
C ALA A 480 19.25 2.41 -6.93
N GLU A 481 19.71 3.56 -7.42
CA GLU A 481 21.12 3.98 -7.32
C GLU A 481 21.54 4.18 -5.86
N TRP A 482 20.73 4.92 -5.09
CA TRP A 482 20.95 5.14 -3.67
C TRP A 482 20.98 3.84 -2.87
N LEU A 483 20.07 2.90 -3.15
CA LEU A 483 20.01 1.60 -2.48
C LEU A 483 21.25 0.75 -2.82
N THR A 484 21.78 0.88 -4.03
CA THR A 484 23.05 0.25 -4.43
C THR A 484 24.21 0.82 -3.62
N ALA A 485 24.27 2.16 -3.47
CA ALA A 485 25.27 2.80 -2.62
C ALA A 485 25.13 2.38 -1.14
N LEU A 486 23.91 2.32 -0.60
CA LEU A 486 23.63 1.82 0.75
C LEU A 486 24.15 0.39 0.93
N ALA A 487 23.83 -0.51 0.00
CA ALA A 487 24.29 -1.89 0.06
C ALA A 487 25.82 -2.01 -0.01
N LEU A 488 26.49 -1.17 -0.82
CA LEU A 488 27.95 -1.10 -0.89
C LEU A 488 28.57 -0.63 0.44
N ARG A 489 28.00 0.40 1.09
CA ARG A 489 28.45 0.85 2.42
C ARG A 489 28.37 -0.27 3.46
N HIS A 490 27.29 -1.04 3.44
CA HIS A 490 27.14 -2.18 4.34
C HIS A 490 27.95 -3.42 3.95
N ALA A 491 28.48 -3.47 2.73
CA ALA A 491 29.34 -4.55 2.24
C ALA A 491 30.83 -4.35 2.56
N ASP A 492 31.21 -3.17 3.05
CA ASP A 492 32.54 -2.93 3.65
C ASP A 492 32.85 -4.00 4.71
N PRO A 493 34.00 -4.71 4.65
CA PRO A 493 34.29 -5.82 5.54
C PRO A 493 34.21 -5.48 7.03
N ARG A 494 34.66 -4.29 7.44
CA ARG A 494 34.61 -3.85 8.85
C ARG A 494 33.19 -3.59 9.29
N THR A 495 32.40 -2.90 8.47
CA THR A 495 31.00 -2.59 8.73
C THR A 495 30.14 -3.85 8.77
N ALA A 496 30.31 -4.74 7.79
CA ALA A 496 29.62 -6.02 7.72
C ALA A 496 29.98 -6.92 8.92
N GLY A 497 31.27 -7.00 9.27
CA GLY A 497 31.74 -7.75 10.43
C GLY A 497 31.08 -7.28 11.73
N ARG A 498 31.09 -5.96 11.98
CA ARG A 498 30.46 -5.37 13.17
C ARG A 498 28.96 -5.64 13.25
N ARG A 499 28.20 -5.45 12.16
CA ARG A 499 26.73 -5.68 12.16
C ARG A 499 26.39 -7.14 12.40
N ARG A 500 27.06 -8.07 11.70
CA ARG A 500 26.84 -9.52 11.91
C ARG A 500 27.17 -9.95 13.34
N ALA A 501 28.29 -9.48 13.89
CA ALA A 501 28.67 -9.76 15.27
C ALA A 501 27.66 -9.18 16.28
N ALA A 502 27.19 -7.95 16.07
CA ALA A 502 26.17 -7.32 16.91
C ALA A 502 24.83 -8.08 16.87
N LYS A 503 24.37 -8.51 15.68
CA LYS A 503 23.17 -9.33 15.53
C LYS A 503 23.34 -10.70 16.18
N ALA A 504 24.46 -11.38 15.97
CA ALA A 504 24.75 -12.67 16.59
C ALA A 504 24.79 -12.56 18.13
N LYS A 505 25.46 -11.53 18.67
CA LYS A 505 25.50 -11.26 20.12
C LYS A 505 24.10 -10.98 20.68
N ARG A 506 23.29 -10.16 20.00
CA ARG A 506 21.90 -9.87 20.40
C ARG A 506 21.06 -11.14 20.47
N LEU A 507 21.15 -12.00 19.44
CA LEU A 507 20.39 -13.25 19.41
C LEU A 507 20.87 -14.25 20.48
N ALA A 508 22.19 -14.35 20.71
CA ALA A 508 22.75 -15.23 21.74
C ALA A 508 22.45 -14.76 23.17
N GLY A 509 22.31 -13.44 23.37
CA GLY A 509 21.93 -12.84 24.66
C GLY A 509 20.43 -12.80 24.92
N GLU A 510 19.61 -13.32 24.02
CA GLU A 510 18.17 -13.28 24.14
C GLU A 510 17.70 -14.25 25.24
N ARG A 511 16.99 -13.72 26.25
CA ARG A 511 16.51 -14.52 27.38
C ARG A 511 15.25 -15.31 27.04
N VAL A 512 14.44 -14.79 26.12
CA VAL A 512 13.20 -15.42 25.69
C VAL A 512 13.40 -15.93 24.26
N PRO A 513 13.41 -17.25 24.04
CA PRO A 513 13.56 -17.80 22.70
C PRO A 513 12.53 -17.23 21.70
N LEU A 514 12.93 -17.04 20.43
CA LEU A 514 12.06 -16.45 19.40
C LEU A 514 10.76 -17.24 19.19
N ASP A 515 10.80 -18.55 19.34
CA ASP A 515 9.65 -19.46 19.26
C ASP A 515 8.64 -19.22 20.39
N VAL A 516 9.05 -18.69 21.54
CA VAL A 516 8.13 -18.29 22.62
C VAL A 516 7.35 -17.04 22.21
N TYR A 517 8.00 -16.06 21.59
CA TYR A 517 7.31 -14.89 21.02
C TYR A 517 6.32 -15.33 19.95
N GLU A 518 6.75 -16.19 19.01
CA GLU A 518 5.88 -16.72 17.96
C GLU A 518 4.69 -17.48 18.55
N SER A 519 4.92 -18.36 19.53
CA SER A 519 3.86 -19.18 20.13
C SER A 519 2.81 -18.32 20.83
N ARG A 520 3.22 -17.22 21.48
CA ARG A 520 2.30 -16.26 22.11
C ARG A 520 1.48 -15.50 21.08
N GLU A 521 2.13 -14.96 20.05
CA GLU A 521 1.44 -14.27 18.95
C GLU A 521 0.45 -15.22 18.22
N LEU A 522 0.86 -16.46 17.99
CA LEU A 522 0.01 -17.47 17.35
C LEU A 522 -1.16 -17.92 18.23
N ALA A 523 -1.00 -17.95 19.56
CA ALA A 523 -2.11 -18.23 20.47
C ALA A 523 -3.21 -17.15 20.37
N GLU A 524 -2.82 -15.88 20.39
CA GLU A 524 -3.73 -14.75 20.18
C GLU A 524 -4.40 -14.79 18.79
N MET A 525 -3.60 -15.01 17.75
CA MET A 525 -4.10 -15.15 16.39
C MET A 525 -5.05 -16.35 16.23
N SER A 526 -4.84 -17.44 16.95
CA SER A 526 -5.73 -18.60 16.93
C SER A 526 -7.11 -18.24 17.48
N SER A 527 -7.15 -17.51 18.61
CA SER A 527 -8.41 -17.01 19.18
C SER A 527 -9.14 -16.06 18.23
N ASP A 528 -8.41 -15.22 17.48
CA ASP A 528 -9.02 -14.32 16.50
C ASP A 528 -9.46 -15.03 15.21
N ILE A 529 -8.70 -16.03 14.74
CA ILE A 529 -8.99 -16.72 13.46
C ILE A 529 -10.06 -17.79 13.61
N PHE A 530 -9.97 -18.62 14.65
CA PHE A 530 -10.87 -19.77 14.86
C PHE A 530 -11.99 -19.46 15.85
N GLY A 531 -11.72 -18.61 16.85
CA GLY A 531 -12.73 -18.16 17.82
C GLY A 531 -13.47 -16.89 17.40
N ASP A 532 -13.02 -16.22 16.34
CA ASP A 532 -13.55 -14.93 15.85
C ASP A 532 -13.64 -13.85 16.95
N ARG A 533 -12.77 -13.93 17.98
CA ARG A 533 -12.79 -13.06 19.16
C ARG A 533 -12.88 -11.57 18.83
N SER A 534 -12.19 -11.16 17.76
CA SER A 534 -12.08 -9.77 17.32
C SER A 534 -12.80 -9.50 15.98
N GLY A 535 -13.65 -10.43 15.51
CA GLY A 535 -14.48 -10.26 14.31
C GLY A 535 -13.71 -10.33 12.97
N PHE A 536 -12.62 -11.09 12.91
CA PHE A 536 -11.82 -11.27 11.69
C PHE A 536 -12.65 -11.74 10.49
N ALA A 537 -13.61 -12.65 10.68
CA ALA A 537 -14.38 -13.21 9.58
C ALA A 537 -15.25 -12.15 8.89
N ALA A 538 -15.96 -11.33 9.68
CA ALA A 538 -16.79 -10.25 9.18
C ALA A 538 -15.94 -9.13 8.55
N ALA A 539 -14.86 -8.71 9.23
CA ALA A 539 -13.93 -7.69 8.72
C ALA A 539 -13.31 -8.10 7.39
N ARG A 540 -12.84 -9.35 7.27
CA ARG A 540 -12.28 -9.90 6.04
C ARG A 540 -13.29 -9.88 4.90
N ARG A 541 -14.53 -10.34 5.13
CA ARG A 541 -15.59 -10.34 4.11
C ARG A 541 -15.92 -8.94 3.65
N ALA A 542 -16.06 -8.00 4.59
CA ALA A 542 -16.31 -6.58 4.29
C ALA A 542 -15.17 -5.97 3.45
N PHE A 543 -13.92 -6.25 3.81
CA PHE A 543 -12.75 -5.78 3.07
C PHE A 543 -12.69 -6.34 1.63
N VAL A 544 -12.83 -7.67 1.47
CA VAL A 544 -12.76 -8.33 0.16
C VAL A 544 -13.94 -7.93 -0.73
N GLY A 545 -15.14 -7.81 -0.14
CA GLY A 545 -16.35 -7.34 -0.80
C GLY A 545 -16.38 -5.82 -1.04
N LYS A 546 -15.39 -5.08 -0.53
CA LYS A 546 -15.32 -3.61 -0.59
C LYS A 546 -16.59 -2.93 -0.06
N ALA A 547 -17.10 -3.44 1.07
CA ALA A 547 -18.22 -2.83 1.77
C ALA A 547 -17.90 -1.38 2.14
N ARG A 548 -18.87 -0.48 2.01
CA ARG A 548 -18.74 0.89 2.55
C ARG A 548 -18.78 0.78 4.08
N VAL A 549 -17.82 1.42 4.73
CA VAL A 549 -17.72 1.46 6.19
C VAL A 549 -17.79 2.91 6.66
N ALA A 550 -18.34 3.12 7.85
CA ALA A 550 -18.35 4.43 8.49
C ALA A 550 -16.92 4.90 8.78
N THR A 551 -16.74 6.22 8.88
CA THR A 551 -15.43 6.80 9.21
C THR A 551 -15.05 6.44 10.65
N PRO A 552 -13.89 5.80 10.88
CA PRO A 552 -13.41 5.56 12.23
C PRO A 552 -13.19 6.87 13.00
N GLU A 553 -13.60 6.91 14.27
CA GLU A 553 -13.51 8.10 15.11
C GLU A 553 -12.09 8.71 15.15
N ARG A 554 -11.06 7.85 15.22
CA ARG A 554 -9.65 8.24 15.18
C ARG A 554 -9.21 9.05 13.95
N LEU A 555 -9.99 9.03 12.88
CA LEU A 555 -9.71 9.79 11.66
C LEU A 555 -10.53 11.08 11.57
N LEU A 556 -11.58 11.24 12.38
CA LEU A 556 -12.46 12.39 12.28
C LEU A 556 -11.73 13.68 12.66
N LEU A 557 -12.06 14.76 11.95
CA LEU A 557 -11.64 16.11 12.33
C LEU A 557 -12.53 16.57 13.49
N THR A 558 -11.99 16.63 14.71
CA THR A 558 -12.76 17.06 15.88
C THR A 558 -13.03 18.56 15.83
N ALA A 559 -14.24 18.98 16.20
CA ALA A 559 -14.61 20.39 16.27
C ALA A 559 -13.66 21.17 17.19
N PRO A 560 -13.37 22.45 16.90
CA PRO A 560 -12.56 23.25 17.79
C PRO A 560 -13.25 23.34 19.16
N ALA A 561 -12.48 23.18 20.24
CA ALA A 561 -13.00 23.38 21.59
C ALA A 561 -13.63 24.78 21.67
N PRO A 562 -14.82 24.94 22.29
CA PRO A 562 -15.47 26.24 22.37
C PRO A 562 -14.52 27.24 23.05
N GLN A 563 -14.27 28.39 22.41
CA GLN A 563 -13.37 29.44 22.90
C GLN A 563 -13.85 30.13 24.20
N ASN A 564 -14.87 29.61 24.88
CA ASN A 564 -15.38 30.10 26.16
C ASN A 564 -15.16 29.07 27.27
N ALA A 565 -13.91 28.78 27.60
CA ALA A 565 -13.53 28.45 28.97
C ALA A 565 -12.80 29.68 29.53
N ALA A 566 -13.59 30.56 30.16
CA ALA A 566 -13.05 31.66 30.94
C ALA A 566 -11.91 31.14 31.82
N ARG A 567 -10.73 31.76 31.71
CA ARG A 567 -9.63 31.57 32.66
C ARG A 567 -10.24 31.56 34.06
N PRO A 568 -9.97 30.55 34.92
CA PRO A 568 -10.42 30.63 36.30
C PRO A 568 -9.86 31.93 36.88
N ARG A 569 -10.77 32.80 37.32
CA ARG A 569 -10.43 34.02 38.05
C ARG A 569 -9.44 33.63 39.14
N GLN A 570 -8.27 34.26 39.15
CA GLN A 570 -7.37 34.25 40.30
C GLN A 570 -8.18 34.75 41.52
N LEU A 571 -8.68 33.83 42.33
CA LEU A 571 -9.15 34.13 43.67
C LEU A 571 -7.91 34.48 44.50
N GLY A 572 -8.01 35.64 45.13
CA GLY A 572 -6.92 36.31 45.82
C GLY A 572 -6.27 35.48 46.91
N ARG A 573 -5.00 35.80 47.14
CA ARG A 573 -4.19 35.39 48.28
C ARG A 573 -4.95 35.52 49.59
N THR A 574 -5.13 34.43 50.30
CA THR A 574 -5.24 34.41 51.77
C THR A 574 -4.14 33.51 52.33
N ARG A 575 -3.46 34.03 53.36
CA ARG A 575 -2.26 33.49 54.01
C ARG A 575 -2.55 32.23 54.84
N ASN A 576 -1.53 31.37 54.88
CA ASN A 576 -1.06 30.45 55.93
C ASN A 576 -2.07 29.64 56.76
N SER A 577 -2.02 28.31 56.59
CA SER A 577 -1.81 27.35 57.69
C SER A 577 -1.56 25.93 57.15
N THR A 578 -0.36 25.38 57.34
CA THR A 578 -0.09 23.93 57.49
C THR A 578 -0.50 23.48 58.90
N PRO A 579 -0.67 22.18 59.26
CA PRO A 579 -0.32 20.94 58.53
C PRO A 579 -1.38 19.79 58.61
N ALA A 580 -1.22 18.75 57.78
CA ALA A 580 -1.30 17.32 58.18
C ALA A 580 -1.06 16.40 56.97
N ALA A 581 -0.33 15.32 57.21
CA ALA A 581 0.14 14.35 56.23
C ALA A 581 -0.92 13.30 55.90
N GLU A 582 -1.09 12.97 54.61
CA GLU A 582 -1.67 11.71 54.15
C GLU A 582 -0.92 11.19 52.91
N GLN A 583 -0.66 9.88 52.95
CA GLN A 583 0.19 9.12 52.02
C GLN A 583 -0.47 8.93 50.63
N PRO A 584 0.31 8.80 49.54
CA PRO A 584 -0.22 8.38 48.25
C PRO A 584 -0.45 6.86 48.18
N PRO A 585 -1.45 6.39 47.40
CA PRO A 585 -1.77 4.97 47.30
C PRO A 585 -0.71 4.18 46.52
N ARG A 586 -0.40 2.99 47.04
CA ARG A 586 0.63 2.07 46.55
C ARG A 586 0.25 1.43 45.21
N LEU A 587 1.22 1.42 44.30
CA LEU A 587 1.29 0.56 43.11
C LEU A 587 1.25 -0.93 43.52
N ARG A 588 0.38 -1.72 42.87
CA ARG A 588 0.39 -3.20 43.00
C ARG A 588 1.52 -3.78 42.17
N SER A 589 2.52 -4.33 42.87
CA SER A 589 3.54 -5.23 42.34
C SER A 589 2.95 -6.63 42.11
N ALA A 590 3.03 -7.15 40.89
CA ALA A 590 2.81 -8.57 40.62
C ALA A 590 4.14 -9.31 40.81
N THR A 591 4.19 -10.11 41.87
CA THR A 591 5.28 -11.04 42.21
C THR A 591 5.31 -12.22 41.22
N PRO A 592 6.50 -12.75 40.86
CA PRO A 592 6.62 -13.90 39.98
C PRO A 592 6.40 -15.21 40.75
N MET A 593 5.78 -16.20 40.11
CA MET A 593 5.91 -17.60 40.54
C MET A 593 6.59 -18.43 39.47
N SER A 594 7.70 -19.03 39.89
CA SER A 594 8.33 -20.21 39.31
C SER A 594 7.45 -21.44 39.46
N ALA A 595 7.26 -22.19 38.39
CA ALA A 595 7.75 -23.57 38.19
C ALA A 595 7.48 -23.95 36.73
#